data_AF-A0A4V2PPX2-F1
#
_entry.id   AF-A0A4V2PPX2-F1
#
_cell.length_a   1.000
_cell.length_b   1.000
_cell.length_c   1.000
_cell.angle_alpha   90.00
_cell.angle_beta   90.00
_cell.angle_gamma   90.00
#
_symmetry.space_group_name_H-M   'P 1'
#
loop_
_entity.id
_entity.type
_entity.pdbx_description
1 polymer ?
#
loop_
_entity_poly.entity_id
_entity_poly.type
_entity_poly.pdbx_seq_one_letter_code
_entity_poly.pdbx_strand_id
1 'polypeptide(L)'
;MRTTFIALIGFGFFSLSLFSMNKLKLAEDTIQNKKKCSVENITLKTERTEKDRHFLFWRLPHKKVTIVDRIISADGKVILKKTSVLVCSSCACDSRRFRRIKIVGNEIWIFQYNRDPEKAVIKRYDFCKNYLSKKMWDEGDFNDY
;
A
#
# COMPACT_ATOMS: atom_id res chain seq x y z
N MET A 1 -4.69 -59.91 64.07
CA MET A 1 -5.28 -60.25 62.75
C MET A 1 -6.33 -59.18 62.44
N ARG A 2 -6.02 -58.27 61.50
CA ARG A 2 -6.62 -58.18 60.14
C ARG A 2 -8.09 -57.72 60.19
N THR A 3 -8.56 -56.67 59.53
CA THR A 3 -8.00 -55.70 58.59
C THR A 3 -9.05 -54.59 58.45
N THR A 4 -8.58 -53.35 58.41
CA THR A 4 -9.25 -52.15 57.90
C THR A 4 -9.96 -52.36 56.56
N PHE A 5 -11.08 -51.67 56.29
CA PHE A 5 -11.41 -51.04 55.00
C PHE A 5 -12.73 -50.26 55.13
N ILE A 6 -12.65 -48.92 55.30
CA ILE A 6 -13.77 -48.01 55.03
C ILE A 6 -13.34 -47.19 53.82
N ALA A 7 -14.03 -47.37 52.71
CA ALA A 7 -13.75 -46.71 51.45
C ALA A 7 -14.12 -45.21 51.53
N LEU A 8 -13.12 -44.36 51.28
CA LEU A 8 -13.27 -42.94 50.99
C LEU A 8 -13.89 -42.77 49.59
N ILE A 9 -15.09 -42.21 49.52
CA ILE A 9 -15.64 -41.67 48.26
C ILE A 9 -15.26 -40.18 48.21
N GLY A 10 -14.14 -39.90 47.54
CA GLY A 10 -13.78 -38.55 47.15
C GLY A 10 -14.64 -38.10 45.98
N PHE A 11 -15.55 -37.15 46.22
CA PHE A 11 -16.18 -36.37 45.16
C PHE A 11 -15.16 -35.36 44.62
N GLY A 12 -14.54 -35.71 43.49
CA GLY A 12 -13.81 -34.77 42.65
C GLY A 12 -14.75 -34.00 41.72
N PHE A 13 -14.23 -32.90 41.18
CA PHE A 13 -14.78 -32.01 40.16
C PHE A 13 -15.54 -30.76 40.64
N PHE A 14 -14.77 -29.81 41.20
CA PHE A 14 -14.94 -28.40 40.86
C PHE A 14 -13.60 -27.84 40.34
N SER A 15 -13.31 -28.13 39.07
CA SER A 15 -12.36 -27.33 38.29
C SER A 15 -13.16 -26.38 37.39
N LEU A 16 -13.70 -25.30 37.97
CA LEU A 16 -14.06 -24.14 37.17
C LEU A 16 -12.75 -23.46 36.76
N SER A 17 -12.29 -23.88 35.58
CA SER A 17 -11.25 -23.24 34.79
C SER A 17 -11.49 -21.73 34.68
N LEU A 18 -10.73 -20.94 35.44
CA LEU A 18 -10.43 -19.54 35.13
C LEU A 18 -9.47 -19.51 33.95
N PHE A 19 -9.93 -19.87 32.76
CA PHE A 19 -9.17 -19.67 31.53
C PHE A 19 -10.13 -19.28 30.42
N SER A 20 -10.18 -17.98 30.12
CA SER A 20 -10.25 -17.42 28.77
C SER A 20 -10.85 -16.00 28.77
N MET A 21 -10.19 -15.04 29.43
CA MET A 21 -10.40 -13.62 29.13
C MET A 21 -9.25 -12.99 28.34
N ASN A 22 -8.18 -13.73 28.01
CA ASN A 22 -7.05 -13.20 27.25
C ASN A 22 -7.21 -13.32 25.72
N LYS A 23 -8.17 -14.10 25.22
CA LYS A 23 -8.42 -14.21 23.77
C LYS A 23 -9.23 -13.04 23.20
N LEU A 24 -10.02 -12.35 24.03
CA LEU A 24 -10.87 -11.24 23.57
C LEU A 24 -10.07 -9.95 23.37
N LYS A 25 -9.15 -9.62 24.29
CA LYS A 25 -8.25 -8.47 24.16
C LYS A 25 -7.33 -8.56 22.95
N LEU A 26 -6.78 -9.76 22.67
CA LEU A 26 -5.95 -9.96 21.48
C LEU A 26 -6.76 -9.77 20.18
N ALA A 27 -8.02 -10.24 20.16
CA ALA A 27 -8.89 -10.07 18.99
C ALA A 27 -9.33 -8.61 18.80
N GLU A 28 -9.72 -7.90 19.86
CA GLU A 28 -10.09 -6.48 19.80
C GLU A 28 -8.90 -5.57 19.46
N ASP A 29 -7.71 -5.79 20.02
CA ASP A 29 -6.51 -5.02 19.66
C ASP A 29 -6.09 -5.28 18.20
N THR A 30 -6.30 -6.51 17.69
CA THR A 30 -6.05 -6.83 16.28
C THR A 30 -7.09 -6.19 15.36
N ILE A 31 -8.36 -6.10 15.79
CA ILE A 31 -9.46 -5.47 15.04
C ILE A 31 -9.35 -3.93 15.06
N GLN A 32 -8.96 -3.33 16.19
CA GLN A 32 -8.73 -1.89 16.30
C GLN A 32 -7.46 -1.45 15.54
N ASN A 33 -6.38 -2.24 15.56
CA ASN A 33 -5.21 -1.94 14.74
C ASN A 33 -5.47 -2.09 13.24
N LYS A 34 -6.35 -3.01 12.82
CA LYS A 34 -6.78 -3.12 11.41
C LYS A 34 -7.60 -1.92 10.92
N LYS A 35 -8.29 -1.20 11.81
CA LYS A 35 -9.08 0.00 11.45
C LYS A 35 -8.26 1.29 11.31
N LYS A 36 -7.05 1.37 11.88
CA LYS A 36 -6.25 2.61 11.87
C LYS A 36 -5.77 3.06 10.49
N CYS A 37 -5.66 2.15 9.53
CA CYS A 37 -5.16 2.43 8.18
C CYS A 37 -6.27 2.44 7.12
N SER A 38 -7.55 2.49 7.52
CA SER A 38 -8.68 2.53 6.60
C SER A 38 -9.03 3.97 6.20
N VAL A 39 -9.45 4.14 4.94
CA VAL A 39 -9.76 5.40 4.22
C VAL A 39 -9.93 6.63 5.12
N GLU A 40 -8.82 7.32 5.34
CA GLU A 40 -8.87 8.76 5.62
C GLU A 40 -9.15 9.50 4.31
N ASN A 41 -9.64 10.74 4.37
CA ASN A 41 -9.79 11.59 3.18
C ASN A 41 -8.41 11.84 2.54
N ILE A 42 -8.02 10.95 1.61
CA ILE A 42 -6.72 10.97 0.98
C ILE A 42 -6.82 11.63 -0.39
N THR A 43 -5.92 12.58 -0.64
CA THR A 43 -5.87 13.32 -1.89
C THR A 43 -4.61 12.95 -2.67
N LEU A 44 -4.78 12.58 -3.95
CA LEU A 44 -3.67 12.49 -4.90
C LEU A 44 -3.44 13.86 -5.53
N LYS A 45 -2.29 14.47 -5.25
CA LYS A 45 -1.84 15.69 -5.93
C LYS A 45 -0.70 15.39 -6.89
N THR A 46 -0.83 15.87 -8.11
CA THR A 46 0.19 15.75 -9.15
C THR A 46 0.71 17.13 -9.54
N GLU A 47 2.00 17.34 -9.35
CA GLU A 47 2.68 18.55 -9.80
C GLU A 47 3.50 18.23 -11.06
N ARG A 48 3.41 19.10 -12.08
CA ARG A 48 4.15 18.96 -13.34
C ARG A 48 5.02 20.20 -13.57
N THR A 49 6.29 19.96 -13.87
CA THR A 49 7.26 21.02 -14.21
C THR A 49 7.92 20.69 -15.53
N GLU A 50 7.93 21.64 -16.45
CA GLU A 50 8.58 21.50 -17.76
C GLU A 50 9.80 22.39 -17.85
N LYS A 51 10.87 21.85 -18.43
CA LYS A 51 12.09 22.59 -18.70
C LYS A 51 12.59 22.28 -20.10
N ASP A 52 12.86 23.33 -20.87
CA ASP A 52 13.51 23.19 -22.17
C ASP A 52 14.91 22.62 -22.02
N ARG A 53 15.24 21.66 -22.88
CA ARG A 53 16.58 21.10 -22.93
C ARG A 53 17.42 21.92 -23.89
N HIS A 54 18.68 22.10 -23.54
CA HIS A 54 19.65 22.83 -24.35
C HIS A 54 20.85 21.92 -24.62
N PHE A 55 21.46 22.05 -25.79
CA PHE A 55 22.79 21.52 -26.09
C PHE A 55 23.69 22.70 -26.44
N LEU A 56 24.68 22.97 -25.59
CA LEU A 56 25.42 24.24 -25.58
C LEU A 56 24.42 25.43 -25.52
N PHE A 57 24.22 26.12 -26.64
CA PHE A 57 23.36 27.31 -26.77
C PHE A 57 22.06 27.02 -27.52
N TRP A 58 21.90 25.81 -28.08
CA TRP A 58 20.79 25.46 -28.94
C TRP A 58 19.66 24.83 -28.13
N ARG A 59 18.46 25.39 -28.23
CA ARG A 59 17.25 24.77 -27.67
C ARG A 59 16.94 23.51 -28.45
N LEU A 60 16.87 22.39 -27.75
CA LEU A 60 16.47 21.12 -28.34
C LEU A 60 14.94 21.08 -28.48
N PRO A 61 14.40 20.36 -29.48
CA PRO A 61 12.95 20.20 -29.66
C PRO A 61 12.30 19.41 -28.52
N HIS A 62 13.11 18.72 -27.71
CA HIS A 62 12.64 17.92 -26.60
C HIS A 62 12.61 18.70 -25.28
N LYS A 63 11.53 18.58 -24.54
CA LYS A 63 11.38 19.11 -23.17
C LYS A 63 11.68 18.03 -22.15
N LYS A 64 12.31 18.40 -21.05
CA LYS A 64 12.38 17.59 -19.84
C LYS A 64 11.15 17.91 -19.00
N VAL A 65 10.30 16.93 -18.76
CA VAL A 65 9.13 17.06 -17.90
C VAL A 65 9.36 16.25 -16.64
N THR A 66 9.32 16.93 -15.49
CA THR A 66 9.37 16.31 -14.16
C THR A 66 7.96 16.30 -13.60
N ILE A 67 7.54 15.16 -13.08
CA ILE A 67 6.22 15.01 -12.46
C ILE A 67 6.40 14.42 -11.08
N VAL A 68 5.73 15.03 -10.12
CA VAL A 68 5.79 14.68 -8.70
C VAL A 68 4.38 14.35 -8.25
N ASP A 69 4.13 13.07 -8.02
CA ASP A 69 2.88 12.58 -7.46
C ASP A 69 3.01 12.46 -5.95
N ARG A 70 2.05 13.01 -5.22
CA ARG A 70 2.00 13.02 -3.76
C ARG A 70 0.64 12.52 -3.29
N ILE A 71 0.67 11.56 -2.38
CA ILE A 71 -0.51 11.09 -1.66
C ILE A 71 -0.51 11.79 -0.31
N ILE A 72 -1.56 12.57 -0.05
CA ILE A 72 -1.66 13.44 1.11
C ILE A 72 -2.83 12.95 1.96
N SER A 73 -2.58 12.70 3.26
CA SER A 73 -3.62 12.41 4.25
C SER A 73 -4.47 13.67 4.52
N ALA A 74 -5.62 13.50 5.17
CA ALA A 74 -6.50 14.58 5.60
C ALA A 74 -5.76 15.65 6.43
N ASP A 75 -4.76 15.24 7.21
CA ASP A 75 -3.93 16.12 8.05
C ASP A 75 -2.90 16.94 7.24
N GLY A 76 -2.88 16.82 5.92
CA GLY A 76 -1.90 17.47 5.05
C GLY A 76 -0.54 16.76 5.01
N LYS A 77 -0.38 15.63 5.72
CA LYS A 77 0.85 14.84 5.74
C LYS A 77 1.03 14.06 4.45
N VAL A 78 2.24 14.10 3.87
CA VAL A 78 2.59 13.30 2.68
C VAL A 78 2.87 11.85 3.10
N ILE A 79 2.00 10.93 2.69
CA ILE A 79 2.14 9.48 2.92
C ILE A 79 3.19 8.91 1.96
N LEU A 80 3.06 9.25 0.68
CA LEU A 80 3.91 8.73 -0.37
C LEU A 80 4.20 9.82 -1.41
N LYS A 81 5.44 9.84 -1.88
CA LYS A 81 5.90 10.74 -2.93
C LYS A 81 6.63 9.93 -3.99
N LYS A 82 6.23 10.10 -5.24
CA LYS A 82 6.91 9.53 -6.39
C LYS A 82 7.27 10.63 -7.38
N THR A 83 8.57 10.76 -7.64
CA THR A 83 9.07 11.64 -8.70
C THR A 83 9.37 10.80 -9.93
N SER A 84 8.99 11.31 -11.10
CA SER A 84 9.31 10.72 -12.39
C SER A 84 9.77 11.80 -13.35
N VAL A 85 10.76 11.47 -14.17
CA VAL A 85 11.38 12.39 -15.13
C VAL A 85 11.26 11.80 -16.50
N LEU A 86 10.70 12.55 -17.43
CA LEU A 86 10.51 12.13 -18.81
C LEU A 86 11.05 13.17 -19.79
N VAL A 87 11.39 12.70 -20.99
CA VAL A 87 11.78 13.55 -22.11
C VAL A 87 10.66 13.47 -23.13
N CYS A 88 9.94 14.58 -23.34
CA CYS A 88 8.92 14.70 -24.37
C CYS A 88 9.52 15.32 -25.62
N SER A 89 9.18 14.81 -26.81
CA SER A 89 9.28 15.61 -28.02
C SER A 89 8.08 16.58 -28.08
N SER A 90 8.17 17.61 -28.93
CA SER A 90 7.16 18.67 -29.05
C SER A 90 5.76 18.13 -29.39
N CYS A 91 5.67 16.95 -30.03
CA CYS A 91 4.42 16.33 -30.46
C CYS A 91 4.06 15.02 -29.73
N ALA A 92 4.98 14.44 -28.94
CA ALA A 92 4.72 13.19 -28.24
C ALA A 92 5.48 13.12 -26.90
N CYS A 93 4.70 12.94 -25.83
CA CYS A 93 5.21 12.51 -24.54
C CYS A 93 5.01 11.00 -24.42
N ASP A 94 6.09 10.24 -24.22
CA ASP A 94 5.97 8.80 -23.91
C ASP A 94 5.51 8.63 -22.45
N SER A 95 4.22 8.88 -22.22
CA SER A 95 3.56 8.75 -20.92
C SER A 95 3.44 7.29 -20.48
N ARG A 96 3.53 6.33 -21.40
CA ARG A 96 3.48 4.87 -21.13
C ARG A 96 4.62 4.44 -20.21
N ARG A 97 5.77 5.11 -20.27
CA ARG A 97 6.94 4.85 -19.41
C ARG A 97 6.76 5.27 -17.94
N PHE A 98 5.72 6.06 -17.63
CA PHE A 98 5.57 6.70 -16.32
C PHE A 98 4.11 6.71 -15.86
N ARG A 99 3.42 5.58 -16.03
CA ARG A 99 2.23 5.25 -15.24
C ARG A 99 2.70 5.20 -13.77
N ARG A 100 2.07 5.95 -12.85
CA ARG A 100 2.74 6.39 -11.60
C ARG A 100 2.08 5.94 -10.30
N ILE A 101 0.90 6.46 -10.01
CA ILE A 101 0.16 6.18 -8.78
C ILE A 101 -1.32 6.18 -9.13
N LYS A 102 -2.05 5.18 -8.64
CA LYS A 102 -3.52 5.10 -8.69
C LYS A 102 -4.02 4.72 -7.30
N ILE A 103 -5.16 5.26 -6.90
CA ILE A 103 -5.84 4.87 -5.67
C ILE A 103 -7.00 3.96 -6.08
N VAL A 104 -7.02 2.73 -5.58
CA VAL A 104 -8.06 1.73 -5.90
C VAL A 104 -8.60 1.20 -4.57
N GLY A 105 -9.82 1.61 -4.19
CA GLY A 105 -10.39 1.28 -2.89
C GLY A 105 -9.47 1.74 -1.74
N ASN A 106 -9.00 0.80 -0.92
CA ASN A 106 -8.08 1.05 0.20
C ASN A 106 -6.60 0.84 -0.14
N GLU A 107 -6.26 0.73 -1.42
CA GLU A 107 -4.90 0.45 -1.87
C GLU A 107 -4.32 1.58 -2.70
N ILE A 108 -3.03 1.82 -2.48
CA ILE A 108 -2.19 2.65 -3.33
C ILE A 108 -1.47 1.74 -4.29
N TRP A 109 -1.74 1.90 -5.59
CA TRP A 109 -1.08 1.16 -6.65
C TRP A 109 0.02 2.01 -7.27
N ILE A 110 1.26 1.54 -7.13
CA ILE A 110 2.44 2.17 -7.74
C ILE A 110 2.88 1.32 -8.93
N PHE A 111 2.75 1.91 -10.09
CA PHE A 111 3.12 1.30 -11.35
C PHE A 111 4.65 1.43 -11.52
N GLN A 112 5.33 0.29 -11.60
CA GLN A 112 6.75 0.24 -11.88
C GLN A 112 6.96 -0.12 -13.35
N TYR A 113 7.45 0.85 -14.09
CA TYR A 113 7.85 0.65 -15.48
C TYR A 113 9.01 -0.34 -15.59
N ASN A 114 8.93 -1.17 -16.62
CA ASN A 114 9.99 -2.05 -17.07
C ASN A 114 10.11 -1.90 -18.60
N ARG A 115 11.33 -2.02 -19.13
CA ARG A 115 11.56 -1.98 -20.59
C ARG A 115 10.84 -3.13 -21.29
N ASP A 116 10.76 -4.30 -20.63
CA ASP A 116 9.85 -5.39 -21.00
C ASP A 116 8.48 -5.13 -20.39
N PRO A 117 7.43 -4.84 -21.20
CA PRO A 117 6.09 -4.57 -20.68
C PRO A 117 5.51 -5.75 -19.90
N GLU A 118 5.79 -6.99 -20.34
CA GLU A 118 5.34 -8.23 -19.69
C GLU A 118 5.95 -8.44 -18.29
N LYS A 119 7.05 -7.73 -17.99
CA LYS A 119 7.72 -7.75 -16.68
C LYS A 119 7.42 -6.49 -15.87
N ALA A 120 6.49 -5.65 -16.33
CA ALA A 120 6.05 -4.48 -15.59
C ALA A 120 5.16 -4.93 -14.42
N VAL A 121 5.32 -4.26 -13.27
CA VAL A 121 4.74 -4.72 -12.01
C VAL A 121 4.06 -3.57 -11.28
N ILE A 122 2.97 -3.87 -10.59
CA ILE A 122 2.24 -2.95 -9.72
C ILE A 122 2.59 -3.33 -8.29
N LYS A 123 3.18 -2.40 -7.55
CA LYS A 123 3.39 -2.54 -6.11
C LYS A 123 2.20 -1.93 -5.40
N ARG A 124 1.56 -2.73 -4.55
CA ARG A 124 0.38 -2.33 -3.78
C ARG A 124 0.81 -1.99 -2.36
N TYR A 125 0.31 -0.87 -1.87
CA TYR A 125 0.56 -0.40 -0.53
C TYR A 125 -0.77 -0.06 0.14
N ASP A 126 -0.83 -0.18 1.46
CA ASP A 126 -1.89 0.44 2.24
C ASP A 126 -1.62 1.95 2.42
N PHE A 127 -2.59 2.68 2.96
CA PHE A 127 -2.44 4.11 3.26
C PHE A 127 -1.47 4.40 4.41
N CYS A 128 -1.05 3.39 5.16
CA CYS A 128 0.00 3.48 6.15
C CYS A 128 1.40 3.19 5.58
N LYS A 129 1.52 3.08 4.24
CA LYS A 129 2.78 2.82 3.51
C LYS A 129 3.33 1.40 3.69
N ASN A 130 2.57 0.49 4.29
CA ASN A 130 2.94 -0.91 4.35
C ASN A 130 2.75 -1.54 2.97
N TYR A 131 3.72 -2.36 2.57
CA TYR A 131 3.64 -3.10 1.33
C TYR A 131 2.68 -4.29 1.49
N LEU A 132 1.70 -4.38 0.59
CA LEU A 132 0.70 -5.44 0.61
C LEU A 132 1.11 -6.58 -0.30
N SER A 133 1.30 -6.29 -1.58
CA SER A 133 1.61 -7.31 -2.58
C SER A 133 2.14 -6.70 -3.88
N LYS A 134 2.54 -7.58 -4.80
CA LYS A 134 2.97 -7.25 -6.15
C LYS A 134 2.07 -7.98 -7.14
N LYS A 135 1.55 -7.25 -8.11
CA LYS A 135 0.79 -7.77 -9.25
C LYS A 135 1.57 -7.53 -10.54
N MET A 136 1.45 -8.40 -11.53
CA MET A 136 1.89 -8.09 -12.90
C MET A 136 0.94 -7.06 -13.54
N TRP A 137 1.41 -6.33 -14.55
CA TRP A 137 0.55 -5.42 -15.30
C TRP A 137 -0.37 -6.21 -16.23
N ASP A 138 -1.67 -6.08 -16.05
CA ASP A 138 -2.65 -6.49 -17.05
C ASP A 138 -3.06 -5.29 -17.91
N GLU A 139 -3.43 -5.50 -19.17
CA GLU A 139 -3.78 -4.43 -20.12
C GLU A 139 -4.90 -3.49 -19.60
N GLY A 140 -5.78 -4.00 -18.74
CA GLY A 140 -6.87 -3.25 -18.11
C GLY A 140 -6.50 -2.48 -16.84
N ASP A 141 -5.37 -2.77 -16.17
CA ASP A 141 -5.08 -2.19 -14.84
C ASP A 141 -4.89 -0.66 -14.85
N PHE A 142 -4.54 -0.12 -16.01
CA PHE A 142 -4.37 1.31 -16.23
C PHE A 142 -5.58 1.97 -16.89
N ASN A 143 -6.39 1.20 -17.61
CA ASN A 143 -7.54 1.70 -18.34
C ASN A 143 -8.78 1.63 -17.43
N ASP A 144 -8.94 2.65 -16.59
CA ASP A 144 -10.26 2.96 -16.04
C ASP A 144 -10.78 4.15 -16.84
N TYR A 145 -11.92 3.95 -17.51
CA TYR A 145 -12.76 5.05 -17.99
C TYR A 145 -13.20 5.92 -16.81
#